data_AF-A0A453AW19-F1
#
_entry.id   AF-A0A453AW19-F1
#
_cell.length_a   1.000
_cell.length_b   1.000
_cell.length_c   1.000
_cell.angle_alpha   90.00
_cell.angle_beta   90.00
_cell.angle_gamma   90.00
#
_symmetry.space_group_name_H-M   'P 1'
#
loop_
_entity.id
_entity.type
_entity.pdbx_description
1 polymer ?
#
loop_
_entity_poly.entity_id
_entity_poly.type
_entity_poly.pdbx_seq_one_letter_code
_entity_poly.pdbx_strand_id
1 'polypeptide(L)'
;MQAEFNDFLEKNRICISMELVTAVLGDHGQRPKDDYAVVTAVTELGHGKPQFYSTPEVISFCRKWRLPTNHVWLFSTRKSATSFFAAYDALCEEGTATPVCKALDEIADISVPGSKDHVMVQGEILEGLVARIVSRESSVQMEEVLRNFPIPSLDGGDSDLGPSLRDICAANRSDEKQQIKSLLENVGSSMCPDHRDWFGYSGLEAQSRNADKSVVTHFLQAHPTDYATKKLQV
;
A
#
# COMPACT_ATOMS: atom_id res chain seq x y z
N MET A 1 7.11 -3.03 -18.11
CA MET A 1 7.17 -2.81 -16.65
C MET A 1 6.66 -4.02 -15.88
N GLN A 2 5.44 -4.53 -16.12
CA GLN A 2 4.95 -5.72 -15.40
C GLN A 2 5.77 -7.01 -15.67
N ALA A 3 6.04 -7.34 -16.94
CA ALA A 3 6.87 -8.52 -17.27
C ALA A 3 8.27 -8.42 -16.65
N GLU A 4 8.90 -7.24 -16.73
CA GLU A 4 10.19 -6.97 -16.09
C GLU A 4 10.14 -7.10 -14.56
N PHE A 5 9.06 -6.62 -13.93
CA PHE A 5 8.85 -6.77 -12.49
C PHE A 5 8.66 -8.24 -12.11
N ASN A 6 7.82 -8.99 -12.82
CA ASN A 6 7.59 -10.41 -12.59
C ASN A 6 8.88 -11.22 -12.77
N ASP A 7 9.62 -10.97 -13.85
CA ASP A 7 10.92 -11.60 -14.12
C ASP A 7 11.91 -11.28 -12.99
N PHE A 8 11.91 -10.04 -12.49
CA PHE A 8 12.73 -9.66 -11.34
C PHE A 8 12.33 -10.42 -10.07
N LEU A 9 11.04 -10.51 -9.75
CA LEU A 9 10.57 -11.23 -8.57
C LEU A 9 10.94 -12.71 -8.64
N GLU A 10 10.71 -13.36 -9.79
CA GLU A 10 11.00 -14.78 -9.97
C GLU A 10 12.51 -15.07 -9.90
N LYS A 11 13.30 -14.33 -10.68
CA LYS A 11 14.76 -14.52 -10.74
C LYS A 11 15.43 -14.31 -9.39
N ASN A 12 14.98 -13.34 -8.62
CA ASN A 12 15.55 -13.01 -7.32
C ASN A 12 14.80 -13.69 -6.15
N ARG A 13 13.78 -14.51 -6.44
CA ARG A 13 12.96 -15.24 -5.46
C ARG A 13 12.38 -14.30 -4.38
N ILE A 14 11.82 -13.17 -4.82
CA ILE A 14 11.25 -12.15 -3.96
C ILE A 14 9.82 -12.53 -3.58
N CYS A 15 9.53 -12.44 -2.29
CA CYS A 15 8.18 -12.43 -1.74
C CYS A 15 7.84 -11.03 -1.24
N ILE A 16 6.67 -10.51 -1.60
CA ILE A 16 6.17 -9.22 -1.12
C ILE A 16 4.94 -9.49 -0.25
N SER A 17 5.01 -9.05 0.99
CA SER A 17 3.86 -9.03 1.89
C SER A 17 3.18 -7.68 1.81
N MET A 18 1.86 -7.70 1.67
CA MET A 18 1.03 -6.50 1.60
C MET A 18 -0.12 -6.62 2.60
N GLU A 19 -0.49 -5.49 3.18
CA GLU A 19 -1.78 -5.31 3.84
C GLU A 19 -2.78 -4.84 2.80
N LEU A 20 -3.91 -5.53 2.67
CA LEU A 20 -5.03 -5.10 1.84
C LEU A 20 -6.10 -4.48 2.74
N VAL A 21 -6.33 -3.19 2.55
CA VAL A 21 -7.34 -2.44 3.29
C VAL A 21 -8.55 -2.25 2.38
N THR A 22 -9.64 -2.91 2.73
CA THR A 22 -10.87 -2.87 1.94
C THR A 22 -12.11 -3.07 2.79
N ALA A 23 -13.20 -2.41 2.41
CA ALA A 23 -14.50 -2.59 3.04
C ALA A 23 -15.23 -3.85 2.52
N VAL A 24 -14.74 -4.47 1.43
CA VAL A 24 -15.39 -5.63 0.80
C VAL A 24 -15.28 -6.88 1.66
N LEU A 25 -14.16 -7.03 2.37
CA LEU A 25 -13.84 -8.22 3.18
C LEU A 25 -14.29 -8.08 4.66
N GLY A 26 -14.99 -7.00 5.00
CA GLY A 26 -15.41 -6.67 6.34
C GLY A 26 -14.61 -5.53 6.96
N ASP A 27 -15.20 -4.87 7.95
CA ASP A 27 -14.61 -3.72 8.61
C ASP A 27 -13.66 -4.17 9.75
N HIS A 28 -12.36 -4.02 9.53
CA HIS A 28 -11.33 -4.10 10.56
C HIS A 28 -11.08 -2.67 11.06
N GLY A 29 -11.77 -2.31 12.15
CA GLY A 29 -11.74 -0.94 12.71
C GLY A 29 -12.72 0.01 12.03
N GLN A 30 -12.22 1.15 11.55
CA GLN A 30 -13.01 2.08 10.75
C GLN A 30 -13.17 1.54 9.34
N ARG A 31 -14.37 1.67 8.76
CA ARG A 31 -14.58 1.40 7.35
C ARG A 31 -13.68 2.30 6.49
N PRO A 32 -12.80 1.75 5.63
CA PRO A 32 -11.94 2.56 4.76
C PRO A 32 -12.75 3.44 3.82
N LYS A 33 -12.26 4.64 3.54
CA LYS A 33 -12.81 5.58 2.54
C LYS A 33 -12.45 5.18 1.10
N ASP A 34 -11.34 4.47 0.92
CA ASP A 34 -10.89 3.90 -0.37
C ASP A 34 -10.32 2.49 -0.16
N ASP A 35 -10.35 1.65 -1.19
CA ASP A 35 -9.67 0.34 -1.13
C ASP A 35 -8.21 0.53 -1.58
N TYR A 36 -7.27 0.06 -0.78
CA TYR A 36 -5.85 0.22 -1.07
C TYR A 36 -5.01 -0.93 -0.49
N ALA A 37 -3.81 -1.10 -1.01
CA ALA A 37 -2.82 -1.99 -0.44
C ALA A 37 -1.60 -1.19 -0.01
N VAL A 38 -0.84 -1.70 0.97
CA VAL A 38 0.48 -1.18 1.33
C VAL A 38 1.46 -2.32 1.51
N VAL A 39 2.69 -2.16 1.05
CA VAL A 39 3.76 -3.13 1.28
C VAL A 39 4.19 -3.06 2.75
N THR A 40 4.15 -4.21 3.43
CA THR A 40 4.55 -4.35 4.84
C THR A 40 5.92 -5.01 4.98
N ALA A 41 6.30 -5.88 4.05
CA ALA A 41 7.62 -6.50 4.01
C ALA A 41 8.01 -6.94 2.59
N VAL A 42 9.31 -6.93 2.31
CA VAL A 42 9.92 -7.55 1.14
C VAL A 42 10.96 -8.54 1.62
N THR A 43 10.92 -9.76 1.08
CA THR A 43 11.75 -10.88 1.54
C THR A 43 12.38 -11.60 0.36
N GLU A 44 13.70 -11.74 0.38
CA GLU A 44 14.43 -12.66 -0.50
C GLU A 44 14.38 -14.08 0.08
N LEU A 45 13.70 -14.99 -0.61
CA LEU A 45 13.50 -16.37 -0.12
C LEU A 45 14.72 -17.27 -0.31
N GLY A 46 15.63 -16.92 -1.24
CA GLY A 46 16.92 -17.60 -1.43
C GLY A 46 16.88 -19.13 -1.44
N HIS A 47 18.02 -19.76 -1.15
CA HIS A 47 18.15 -21.21 -0.92
C HIS A 47 18.36 -21.57 0.57
N GLY A 48 18.19 -20.59 1.47
CA GLY A 48 18.49 -20.71 2.89
C GLY A 48 17.47 -19.95 3.74
N LYS A 49 17.92 -19.33 4.83
CA LYS A 49 17.05 -18.50 5.68
C LYS A 49 16.56 -17.29 4.88
N PRO A 50 15.25 -16.99 4.87
CA PRO A 50 14.73 -15.80 4.21
C PRO A 50 15.37 -14.51 4.76
N GLN A 51 15.73 -13.60 3.86
CA GLN A 51 16.31 -12.30 4.20
C GLN A 51 15.25 -11.21 4.01
N PHE A 52 14.86 -10.59 5.12
CA PHE A 52 13.93 -9.45 5.11
C PHE A 52 14.68 -8.17 4.83
N TYR A 53 14.15 -7.37 3.90
CA TYR A 53 14.67 -6.05 3.60
C TYR A 53 14.59 -5.15 4.85
N SER A 54 15.59 -4.29 5.00
CA SER A 54 15.56 -3.15 5.92
C SER A 54 14.54 -2.11 5.44
N THR A 55 14.16 -1.18 6.32
CA THR A 55 13.19 -0.14 5.95
C THR A 55 13.64 0.73 4.77
N PRO A 56 14.92 1.18 4.68
CA PRO A 56 15.42 1.86 3.48
C PRO A 56 15.33 0.99 2.22
N GLU A 57 15.65 -0.30 2.31
CA GLU A 57 15.55 -1.23 1.18
C GLU A 57 14.11 -1.39 0.71
N VAL A 58 13.14 -1.54 1.63
CA VAL A 58 11.71 -1.58 1.30
C VAL A 58 11.27 -0.29 0.59
N ILE A 59 11.66 0.89 1.10
CA ILE A 59 11.32 2.18 0.48
C ILE A 59 11.92 2.28 -0.92
N SER A 60 13.19 1.96 -1.10
CA SER A 60 13.84 1.99 -2.42
C SER A 60 13.18 1.02 -3.41
N PHE A 61 12.86 -0.20 -2.95
CA PHE A 61 12.17 -1.22 -3.74
C PHE A 61 10.79 -0.74 -4.17
N CYS A 62 9.99 -0.23 -3.22
CA CYS A 62 8.66 0.25 -3.51
C CYS A 62 8.67 1.46 -4.43
N ARG A 63 9.55 2.44 -4.22
CA ARG A 63 9.65 3.61 -5.12
C ARG A 63 10.12 3.23 -6.52
N LYS A 64 11.09 2.30 -6.64
CA LYS A 64 11.55 1.78 -7.93
C LYS A 64 10.42 1.10 -8.71
N TRP A 65 9.62 0.28 -8.03
CA TRP A 65 8.54 -0.50 -8.65
C TRP A 65 7.16 0.14 -8.53
N ARG A 66 7.10 1.39 -8.06
CA ARG A 66 5.86 2.17 -7.85
C ARG A 66 4.82 1.44 -6.99
N LEU A 67 5.29 0.70 -5.98
CA LEU A 67 4.44 0.02 -5.02
C LEU A 67 4.10 0.95 -3.85
N PRO A 68 2.90 0.78 -3.26
CA PRO A 68 2.45 1.63 -2.17
C PRO A 68 3.21 1.33 -0.86
N THR A 69 3.65 2.38 -0.18
CA THR A 69 4.28 2.32 1.16
C THR A 69 3.40 2.98 2.20
N ASN A 70 3.52 2.52 3.45
CA ASN A 70 2.98 3.21 4.60
C ASN A 70 3.88 4.39 5.03
N HIS A 71 3.39 5.25 5.93
CA HIS A 71 4.19 6.28 6.59
C HIS A 71 5.28 5.63 7.44
N VAL A 72 6.49 6.18 7.39
CA VAL A 72 7.65 5.70 8.16
C VAL A 72 8.26 6.85 8.95
N TRP A 73 8.47 6.62 10.24
CA TRP A 73 9.22 7.53 11.12
C TRP A 73 10.48 6.84 11.61
N LEU A 74 11.62 7.54 11.56
CA LEU A 74 12.89 7.08 12.11
C LEU A 74 13.33 7.93 13.29
N PHE A 75 13.54 7.26 14.42
CA PHE A 75 14.04 7.85 15.67
C PHE A 75 15.46 7.32 15.94
N SER A 76 16.47 8.03 15.46
CA SER A 76 17.88 7.64 15.48
C SER A 76 18.71 8.32 16.57
N THR A 77 18.22 9.43 17.13
CA THR A 77 18.89 10.17 18.20
C THR A 77 18.29 9.87 19.57
N ARG A 78 19.08 10.04 20.64
CA ARG A 78 18.55 9.93 22.01
C ARG A 78 17.35 10.86 22.23
N LYS A 79 17.41 12.07 21.66
CA LYS A 79 16.33 13.07 21.77
C LYS A 79 15.04 12.54 21.12
N SER A 80 15.09 12.15 19.85
CA SER A 80 13.90 11.70 19.12
C SER A 80 13.32 10.42 19.70
N ALA A 81 14.15 9.46 20.12
CA ALA A 81 13.70 8.24 20.78
C ALA A 81 13.03 8.52 22.15
N THR A 82 13.60 9.38 22.99
CA THR A 82 12.95 9.76 24.27
C THR A 82 11.65 10.54 24.03
N SER A 83 11.62 11.43 23.03
CA SER A 83 10.40 12.15 22.64
C SER A 83 9.31 11.21 22.13
N PHE A 84 9.67 10.15 21.39
CA PHE A 84 8.71 9.12 20.96
C PHE A 84 8.02 8.47 22.15
N PHE A 85 8.76 7.98 23.14
CA PHE A 85 8.14 7.36 24.32
C PHE A 85 7.28 8.35 25.10
N ALA A 86 7.74 9.60 25.28
CA ALA A 86 6.94 10.62 25.96
C ALA A 86 5.64 10.96 25.21
N ALA A 87 5.68 11.04 23.87
CA ALA A 87 4.50 11.26 23.05
C ALA A 87 3.55 10.06 23.10
N TYR A 88 4.09 8.84 23.01
CA TYR A 88 3.30 7.61 23.10
C TYR A 88 2.57 7.50 24.44
N ASP A 89 3.27 7.76 25.55
CA ASP A 89 2.70 7.79 26.90
C ASP A 89 1.62 8.87 27.03
N ALA A 90 1.82 10.06 26.44
CA ALA A 90 0.84 11.15 26.49
C ALA A 90 -0.40 10.89 25.63
N LEU A 91 -0.26 10.11 24.55
CA LEU A 91 -1.36 9.74 23.65
C LEU A 91 -2.18 8.57 24.21
N CYS A 92 -1.69 7.86 25.23
CA CYS A 92 -2.38 6.77 25.94
C CYS A 92 -3.00 5.68 25.04
N GLU A 93 -2.51 5.49 23.80
CA GLU A 93 -3.14 4.62 22.80
C GLU A 93 -4.58 5.03 22.40
N GLU A 94 -5.02 6.23 22.80
CA GLU A 94 -6.35 6.80 22.51
C GLU A 94 -6.32 7.83 21.38
N GLY A 95 -5.12 8.18 20.87
CA GLY A 95 -4.95 9.15 19.80
C GLY A 95 -5.54 8.68 18.46
N THR A 96 -6.23 9.57 17.75
CA THR A 96 -6.63 9.33 16.36
C THR A 96 -5.44 9.51 15.40
N ALA A 97 -5.58 9.04 14.16
CA ALA A 97 -4.53 9.07 13.14
C ALA A 97 -3.94 10.48 12.97
N THR A 98 -4.76 11.52 12.89
CA THR A 98 -4.28 12.91 12.71
C THR A 98 -3.32 13.38 13.81
N PRO A 99 -3.70 13.42 15.11
CA PRO A 99 -2.81 13.86 16.18
C PRO A 99 -1.59 12.95 16.36
N VAL A 100 -1.74 11.63 16.16
CA VAL A 100 -0.61 10.69 16.26
C VAL A 100 0.40 10.97 15.15
N CYS A 101 -0.02 10.94 13.87
CA CYS A 101 0.87 11.16 12.73
C CYS A 101 1.55 12.53 12.83
N LYS A 102 0.81 13.58 13.19
CA LYS A 102 1.37 14.92 13.38
C LYS A 102 2.44 14.94 14.47
N ALA A 103 2.17 14.34 15.64
CA ALA A 103 3.16 14.30 16.71
C ALA A 103 4.42 13.56 16.25
N LEU A 104 4.28 12.39 15.63
CA LEU A 104 5.40 11.58 15.15
C LEU A 104 6.21 12.28 14.04
N ASP A 105 5.55 13.01 13.15
CA ASP A 105 6.20 13.85 12.14
C ASP A 105 7.08 14.94 12.76
N GLU A 106 6.62 15.57 13.84
CA GLU A 106 7.35 16.63 14.52
C GLU A 106 8.58 16.13 15.29
N ILE A 107 8.54 14.89 15.82
CA ILE A 107 9.60 14.36 16.69
C ILE A 107 10.60 13.42 15.99
N ALA A 108 10.26 12.88 14.81
CA ALA A 108 11.13 11.98 14.07
C ALA A 108 12.37 12.71 13.52
N ASP A 109 13.51 12.02 13.45
CA ASP A 109 14.68 12.58 12.75
C ASP A 109 14.49 12.51 11.23
N ILE A 110 13.80 11.46 10.75
CA ILE A 110 13.37 11.32 9.35
C ILE A 110 11.90 10.91 9.35
N SER A 111 11.07 11.67 8.64
CA SER A 111 9.69 11.30 8.32
C SER A 111 9.56 11.05 6.82
N VAL A 112 8.99 9.90 6.46
CA VAL A 112 8.74 9.51 5.07
C VAL A 112 7.23 9.30 4.92
N PRO A 113 6.54 10.11 4.11
CA PRO A 113 5.11 9.96 3.94
C PRO A 113 4.79 8.66 3.19
N GLY A 114 3.62 8.10 3.49
CA GLY A 114 3.05 7.00 2.73
C GLY A 114 2.74 7.39 1.28
N SER A 115 2.53 6.39 0.42
CA SER A 115 2.13 6.64 -0.98
C SER A 115 0.72 7.23 -1.10
N LYS A 116 -0.15 6.92 -0.14
CA LYS A 116 -1.43 7.60 0.10
C LYS A 116 -1.46 8.03 1.57
N ASP A 117 -2.08 9.16 1.84
CA ASP A 117 -2.27 9.64 3.21
C ASP A 117 -3.31 8.77 3.94
N HIS A 118 -2.95 8.28 5.14
CA HIS A 118 -3.81 7.37 5.93
C HIS A 118 -5.18 8.00 6.23
N VAL A 119 -5.22 9.27 6.62
CA VAL A 119 -6.47 9.96 6.99
C VAL A 119 -7.39 10.10 5.78
N MET A 120 -6.80 10.27 4.59
CA MET A 120 -7.53 10.35 3.33
C MET A 120 -8.13 9.01 2.91
N VAL A 121 -7.40 7.90 3.03
CA VAL A 121 -7.89 6.58 2.54
C VAL A 121 -8.56 5.70 3.59
N GLN A 122 -8.16 5.80 4.86
CA GLN A 122 -8.69 4.99 5.97
C GLN A 122 -9.60 5.82 6.87
N GLY A 123 -9.16 7.03 7.22
CA GLY A 123 -9.84 7.90 8.19
C GLY A 123 -9.04 8.07 9.49
N GLU A 124 -9.75 8.33 10.58
CA GLU A 124 -9.15 8.74 11.85
C GLU A 124 -8.76 7.56 12.75
N ILE A 125 -9.25 6.34 12.49
CA ILE A 125 -8.80 5.19 13.28
C ILE A 125 -7.43 4.73 12.80
N LEU A 126 -6.45 4.75 13.71
CA LEU A 126 -5.13 4.16 13.57
C LEU A 126 -5.10 2.90 14.45
N GLU A 127 -5.15 1.72 13.84
CA GLU A 127 -5.29 0.46 14.58
C GLU A 127 -4.01 0.04 15.32
N GLY A 128 -2.85 0.55 14.90
CA GLY A 128 -1.58 0.26 15.55
C GLY A 128 -0.38 0.78 14.77
N LEU A 129 0.78 0.66 15.41
CA LEU A 129 2.08 1.01 14.85
C LEU A 129 2.98 -0.22 14.85
N VAL A 130 3.78 -0.39 13.79
CA VAL A 130 4.81 -1.43 13.74
C VAL A 130 6.16 -0.82 14.07
N ALA A 131 6.75 -1.22 15.19
CA ALA A 131 8.08 -0.77 15.61
C ALA A 131 9.16 -1.80 15.24
N ARG A 132 10.28 -1.33 14.68
CA ARG A 132 11.47 -2.13 14.41
C ARG A 132 12.70 -1.42 14.96
N ILE A 133 13.51 -2.15 15.74
CA ILE A 133 14.84 -1.70 16.13
C ILE A 133 15.77 -1.86 14.92
N VAL A 134 16.44 -0.77 14.56
CA VAL A 134 17.34 -0.71 13.41
C VAL A 134 18.74 -0.30 13.84
N SER A 135 19.73 -0.55 12.98
CA SER A 135 21.11 -0.14 13.26
C SER A 135 21.29 1.36 12.98
N ARG A 136 22.39 1.93 13.49
CA ARG A 136 22.71 3.34 13.26
C ARG A 136 22.87 3.66 11.77
N GLU A 137 23.39 2.71 10.99
CA GLU A 137 23.60 2.84 9.55
C GLU A 137 22.29 3.05 8.79
N SER A 138 21.14 2.66 9.36
CA SER A 138 19.83 2.81 8.73
C SER A 138 19.46 4.28 8.50
N SER A 139 19.92 5.23 9.32
CA SER A 139 19.64 6.66 9.06
C SER A 139 20.39 7.16 7.84
N VAL A 140 21.66 6.81 7.71
CA VAL A 140 22.50 7.17 6.56
C VAL A 140 21.96 6.53 5.28
N GLN A 141 21.60 5.25 5.34
CA GLN A 141 20.97 4.54 4.22
C GLN A 141 19.63 5.14 3.83
N MET A 142 18.82 5.55 4.81
CA MET A 142 17.54 6.21 4.55
C MET A 142 17.74 7.51 3.78
N GLU A 143 18.64 8.39 4.23
CA GLU A 143 18.93 9.65 3.53
C GLU A 143 19.41 9.42 2.09
N GLU A 144 20.26 8.41 1.86
CA GLU A 144 20.71 8.04 0.53
C GLU A 144 19.58 7.52 -0.36
N VAL A 145 18.74 6.63 0.16
CA VAL A 145 17.58 6.09 -0.56
C VAL A 145 16.61 7.21 -0.93
N LEU A 146 16.30 8.11 0.00
CA LEU A 146 15.34 9.20 -0.24
C LEU A 146 15.85 10.18 -1.32
N ARG A 147 17.17 10.37 -1.42
CA ARG A 147 17.80 11.17 -2.47
C ARG A 147 17.81 10.46 -3.83
N ASN A 148 18.12 9.17 -3.86
CA ASN A 148 18.28 8.40 -5.10
C ASN A 148 16.93 7.93 -5.69
N PHE A 149 15.94 7.75 -4.82
CA PHE A 149 14.59 7.33 -5.18
C PHE A 149 13.62 8.36 -4.59
N PRO A 150 13.46 9.56 -5.18
CA PRO A 150 12.47 10.52 -4.70
C PRO A 150 11.05 9.94 -4.83
N ILE A 151 10.10 10.52 -4.10
CA ILE A 151 8.68 10.18 -4.28
C ILE A 151 8.33 10.48 -5.74
N PRO A 152 7.73 9.52 -6.49
CA PRO A 152 7.27 9.79 -7.84
C PRO A 152 6.35 11.02 -7.81
N SER A 153 6.63 12.02 -8.65
CA SER A 153 5.73 13.16 -8.80
C SER A 153 4.36 12.62 -9.19
N LEU A 154 3.33 12.91 -8.38
CA LEU A 154 1.95 12.79 -8.81
C LEU A 154 1.81 13.74 -10.01
N ASP A 155 1.84 13.20 -11.22
CA ASP A 155 1.54 13.96 -12.43
C ASP A 155 0.08 14.43 -12.32
N GLY A 156 -0.11 15.65 -11.84
CA GLY A 156 -1.42 16.22 -11.56
C GLY A 156 -1.41 16.97 -10.24
N GLY A 157 -1.26 18.29 -10.30
CA GLY A 157 -1.63 19.13 -9.18
C GLY A 157 -3.11 18.93 -8.86
N ASP A 158 -3.38 18.88 -7.56
CA ASP A 158 -4.66 18.77 -6.88
C ASP A 158 -4.94 17.38 -6.27
N SER A 159 -5.42 17.48 -5.05
CA SER A 159 -5.75 16.50 -4.01
C SER A 159 -6.78 15.43 -4.37
N ASP A 160 -7.00 15.17 -5.66
CA ASP A 160 -7.96 14.19 -6.13
C ASP A 160 -7.24 12.86 -6.42
N LEU A 161 -7.47 11.86 -5.55
CA LEU A 161 -6.93 10.50 -5.70
C LEU A 161 -7.54 9.76 -6.92
N GLY A 162 -8.39 10.43 -7.68
CA GLY A 162 -9.19 9.85 -8.76
C GLY A 162 -10.34 9.02 -8.21
N PRO A 163 -11.14 8.40 -9.10
CA PRO A 163 -12.21 7.51 -8.67
C PRO A 163 -11.64 6.30 -7.93
N SER A 164 -12.25 5.94 -6.79
CA SER A 164 -11.85 4.76 -6.03
C SER A 164 -12.10 3.48 -6.84
N LEU A 165 -11.45 2.37 -6.44
CA LEU A 165 -11.75 1.06 -7.03
C LEU A 165 -13.26 0.73 -6.93
N ARG A 166 -13.91 1.18 -5.85
CA ARG A 166 -15.34 1.00 -5.65
C ARG A 166 -16.17 1.83 -6.61
N ASP A 167 -15.79 3.07 -6.87
CA ASP A 167 -16.48 3.94 -7.82
C ASP A 167 -16.38 3.37 -9.24
N ILE A 168 -15.18 2.92 -9.63
CA ILE A 168 -14.93 2.29 -10.93
C ILE A 168 -15.78 1.02 -11.07
N CYS A 169 -15.78 0.16 -10.05
CA CYS A 169 -16.56 -1.07 -10.07
C CYS A 169 -18.07 -0.81 -10.06
N ALA A 170 -18.56 0.15 -9.29
CA ALA A 170 -19.96 0.51 -9.24
C ALA A 170 -20.46 1.06 -10.59
N ALA A 171 -19.67 1.94 -11.23
CA ALA A 171 -20.02 2.54 -12.51
C ALA A 171 -20.08 1.53 -13.66
N ASN A 172 -19.36 0.40 -13.56
CA ASN A 172 -19.23 -0.59 -14.63
C ASN A 172 -19.83 -1.97 -14.28
N ARG A 173 -20.65 -2.07 -13.23
CA ARG A 173 -21.15 -3.34 -12.67
C ARG A 173 -21.91 -4.23 -13.68
N SER A 174 -22.52 -3.63 -14.70
CA SER A 174 -23.30 -4.37 -15.71
C SER A 174 -22.46 -5.01 -16.82
N ASP A 175 -21.18 -4.67 -16.94
CA ASP A 175 -20.29 -5.20 -17.97
C ASP A 175 -18.89 -5.46 -17.40
N GLU A 176 -18.62 -6.73 -17.09
CA GLU A 176 -17.33 -7.19 -16.56
C GLU A 176 -16.14 -6.78 -17.45
N LYS A 177 -16.31 -6.78 -18.78
CA LYS A 177 -15.22 -6.38 -19.69
C LYS A 177 -14.92 -4.89 -19.55
N GLN A 178 -15.96 -4.07 -19.49
CA GLN A 178 -15.82 -2.62 -19.32
C GLN A 178 -15.28 -2.29 -17.92
N GLN A 179 -15.68 -3.05 -16.90
CA GLN A 179 -15.15 -2.93 -15.53
C GLN A 179 -13.65 -3.19 -15.48
N ILE A 180 -13.18 -4.32 -16.04
CA ILE A 180 -11.75 -4.66 -16.11
C ILE A 180 -10.99 -3.58 -16.90
N LYS A 181 -11.54 -3.12 -18.02
CA LYS A 181 -10.91 -2.06 -18.83
C LYS A 181 -10.75 -0.77 -18.03
N SER A 182 -11.80 -0.29 -17.37
CA SER A 182 -11.75 0.94 -16.57
C SER A 182 -10.82 0.80 -15.38
N LEU A 183 -10.73 -0.38 -14.73
CA LEU A 183 -9.74 -0.64 -13.68
C LEU A 183 -8.31 -0.50 -14.22
N LEU A 184 -8.01 -1.12 -15.36
CA LEU A 184 -6.67 -1.06 -15.97
C LEU A 184 -6.28 0.34 -16.43
N GLU A 185 -7.24 1.12 -16.95
CA GLU A 185 -7.02 2.51 -17.36
C GLU A 185 -6.73 3.42 -16.16
N ASN A 186 -7.46 3.25 -15.04
CA ASN A 186 -7.28 4.07 -13.83
C ASN A 186 -6.05 3.70 -12.99
N VAL A 187 -5.62 2.43 -13.00
CA VAL A 187 -4.34 2.03 -12.38
C VAL A 187 -3.15 2.70 -13.10
N GLY A 188 -3.31 3.05 -14.37
CA GLY A 188 -2.31 3.75 -15.16
C GLY A 188 -1.12 2.87 -15.55
N SER A 189 0.02 3.49 -15.86
CA SER A 189 1.22 2.79 -16.35
C SER A 189 2.05 2.09 -15.25
N SER A 190 1.67 2.25 -13.98
CA SER A 190 2.41 1.76 -12.81
C SER A 190 2.34 0.24 -12.65
N MET A 191 1.18 -0.36 -12.93
CA MET A 191 0.97 -1.80 -12.94
C MET A 191 0.19 -2.23 -14.18
N CYS A 192 0.53 -1.72 -15.36
CA CYS A 192 -0.19 -2.13 -16.58
C CYS A 192 0.30 -3.52 -17.02
N PRO A 193 -0.50 -4.59 -16.83
CA PRO A 193 -0.25 -5.85 -17.51
C PRO A 193 -0.32 -5.67 -19.02
N ASP A 194 0.30 -6.55 -19.79
CA ASP A 194 0.08 -6.53 -21.23
C ASP A 194 -1.44 -6.62 -21.44
N HIS A 195 -2.05 -5.64 -22.10
CA HIS A 195 -3.51 -5.64 -22.33
C HIS A 195 -3.95 -6.96 -22.99
N ARG A 196 -3.03 -7.61 -23.72
CA ARG A 196 -3.23 -8.92 -24.35
C ARG A 196 -3.43 -10.05 -23.34
N ASP A 197 -2.90 -9.93 -22.13
CA ASP A 197 -3.09 -10.91 -21.05
C ASP A 197 -4.55 -10.95 -20.57
N TRP A 198 -5.26 -9.83 -20.69
CA TRP A 198 -6.65 -9.70 -20.27
C TRP A 198 -7.64 -9.81 -21.44
N PHE A 199 -7.27 -9.26 -22.60
CA PHE A 199 -8.18 -9.08 -23.73
C PHE A 199 -7.80 -9.86 -25.00
N GLY A 200 -6.63 -10.52 -25.04
CA GLY A 200 -6.15 -11.28 -26.18
C GLY A 200 -5.50 -10.46 -27.30
N TYR A 201 -4.97 -11.15 -28.32
CA TYR A 201 -4.30 -10.53 -29.48
C TYR A 201 -5.27 -9.91 -30.51
N SER A 202 -6.52 -10.37 -30.51
CA SER A 202 -7.58 -9.88 -31.37
C SER A 202 -8.73 -9.50 -30.47
N GLY A 203 -9.05 -8.21 -30.42
CA GLY A 203 -10.18 -7.70 -29.66
C GLY A 203 -11.38 -8.63 -29.82
N LEU A 204 -11.88 -9.08 -28.66
CA LEU A 204 -13.12 -9.81 -28.40
C LEU A 204 -13.03 -11.32 -28.15
N GLU A 205 -12.07 -12.08 -28.65
CA GLU A 205 -12.03 -13.53 -28.37
C GLU A 205 -10.61 -14.11 -28.40
N ALA A 206 -9.94 -14.15 -27.24
CA ALA A 206 -8.92 -15.17 -27.00
C ALA A 206 -8.82 -15.46 -25.49
N GLN A 207 -8.99 -16.74 -25.15
CA GLN A 207 -8.93 -17.29 -23.80
C GLN A 207 -7.53 -17.10 -23.20
N SER A 208 -7.41 -16.25 -22.16
CA SER A 208 -6.22 -16.27 -21.31
C SER A 208 -6.19 -17.60 -20.55
N ARG A 209 -5.03 -18.26 -20.61
CA ARG A 209 -4.87 -19.68 -20.25
C ARG A 209 -4.54 -19.95 -18.78
N ASN A 210 -4.42 -18.94 -17.90
CA ASN A 210 -3.88 -19.18 -16.56
C ASN A 210 -4.46 -18.31 -15.42
N ALA A 211 -5.47 -17.46 -15.67
CA ALA A 211 -6.21 -16.81 -14.58
C ALA A 211 -7.56 -17.51 -14.44
N ASP A 212 -7.84 -18.08 -13.27
CA ASP A 212 -9.14 -18.64 -12.97
C ASP A 212 -10.15 -17.48 -12.93
N LYS A 213 -10.80 -17.24 -14.08
CA LYS A 213 -11.77 -16.14 -14.25
C LYS A 213 -12.83 -16.16 -13.16
N SER A 214 -13.16 -17.35 -12.64
CA SER A 214 -14.10 -17.52 -11.54
C SER A 214 -13.71 -16.69 -10.30
N VAL A 215 -12.43 -16.58 -9.95
CA VAL A 215 -11.96 -15.84 -8.77
C VAL A 215 -12.17 -14.34 -8.95
N VAL A 216 -11.84 -13.80 -10.12
CA VAL A 216 -12.05 -12.39 -10.44
C VAL A 216 -13.54 -12.08 -10.50
N THR A 217 -14.33 -12.88 -11.22
CA THR A 217 -15.77 -12.72 -11.29
C THR A 217 -16.42 -12.81 -9.90
N HIS A 218 -16.01 -13.75 -9.04
CA HIS A 218 -16.48 -13.86 -7.66
C HIS A 218 -16.12 -12.64 -6.82
N PHE A 219 -14.90 -12.10 -6.96
CA PHE A 219 -14.49 -10.88 -6.27
C PHE A 219 -15.29 -9.66 -6.75
N LEU A 220 -15.49 -9.51 -8.06
CA LEU A 220 -16.25 -8.39 -8.64
C LEU A 220 -17.75 -8.45 -8.32
N GLN A 221 -18.29 -9.66 -8.12
CA GLN A 221 -19.68 -9.90 -7.71
C GLN A 221 -19.87 -9.91 -6.19
N ALA A 222 -18.78 -9.89 -5.40
CA ALA A 222 -18.87 -9.90 -3.95
C ALA A 222 -19.60 -8.65 -3.45
N HIS A 223 -20.67 -8.86 -2.69
CA HIS A 223 -21.28 -7.79 -1.94
C HIS A 223 -20.39 -7.48 -0.74
N PRO A 224 -20.00 -6.21 -0.51
CA PRO A 224 -19.28 -5.84 0.70
C PRO A 224 -20.06 -6.34 1.92
N THR A 225 -19.37 -7.05 2.81
CA THR A 225 -20.00 -7.48 4.07
C THR A 225 -20.17 -6.27 4.98
N ASP A 226 -21.35 -5.65 4.91
CA ASP A 226 -21.75 -4.50 5.74
C ASP A 226 -22.10 -4.91 7.18
N TYR A 227 -21.28 -5.76 7.81
CA TYR A 227 -21.40 -6.02 9.24
C TYR A 227 -20.72 -4.88 9.99
N ALA A 228 -21.50 -3.87 10.39
CA ALA A 228 -21.03 -2.86 11.32
C ALA A 228 -20.43 -3.55 12.55
N THR A 229 -19.13 -3.36 12.77
CA THR A 229 -18.42 -3.88 13.93
C THR A 229 -18.97 -3.16 15.16
N LYS A 230 -20.01 -3.73 15.80
CA LYS A 230 -20.64 -3.20 17.04
C LYS A 230 -19.67 -3.05 18.22
N LYS A 231 -18.40 -3.40 18.06
CA LYS A 231 -17.41 -3.51 19.13
C LYS A 231 -16.62 -2.22 19.40
N LEU A 232 -16.78 -1.17 18.61
CA LEU A 232 -16.06 0.10 18.78
C LEU A 232 -16.96 1.35 18.72
N GLN A 233 -18.29 1.18 18.72
CA GLN A 233 -19.21 2.30 18.95
C GLN A 233 -19.37 2.48 20.47
N VAL A 234 -18.60 3.41 21.04
CA VAL A 234 -18.86 3.98 22.37
C VAL A 234 -19.88 5.11 22.24
#